data_AF-L1NB17-F1
#
_entry.id   AF-L1NB17-F1
#
_cell.length_a   1.000
_cell.length_b   1.000
_cell.length_c   1.000
_cell.angle_alpha   90.00
_cell.angle_beta   90.00
_cell.angle_gamma   90.00
#
_symmetry.space_group_name_H-M   'P 1'
#
loop_
_entity.id
_entity.type
_entity.pdbx_description
1 polymer ?
#
loop_
_entity_poly.entity_id
_entity_poly.type
_entity_poly.pdbx_seq_one_letter_code
_entity_poly.pdbx_strand_id
1 'polypeptide(L)' 'MAIALISKHKAHESKYLRKSVGNALRDISKKHAELIRQEVEQWDLSNPRIMFTYKLAAKLLK' A
#
# COMPACT_ATOMS: atom_id res chain seq x y z
N MET A 1 -10.26 3.24 9.68
CA MET A 1 -9.41 2.05 9.94
C MET A 1 -7.95 2.40 9.69
N ALA A 2 -7.00 1.81 10.43
CA ALA A 2 -5.58 2.15 10.35
C ALA A 2 -4.99 2.03 8.92
N ILE A 3 -5.46 1.05 8.14
CA ILE A 3 -5.04 0.82 6.75
C ILE A 3 -5.33 2.06 5.88
N ALA A 4 -6.55 2.61 5.91
CA ALA A 4 -6.91 3.80 5.13
C ALA A 4 -6.08 5.04 5.50
N LEU A 5 -5.70 5.20 6.78
CA LEU A 5 -4.84 6.30 7.23
C LEU A 5 -3.41 6.15 6.67
N ILE A 6 -2.88 4.93 6.68
CA ILE A 6 -1.57 4.60 6.11
C ILE A 6 -1.60 4.77 4.58
N SER A 7 -2.65 4.27 3.94
CA SER A 7 -2.92 4.42 2.50
C SER A 7 -3.08 5.87 2.06
N LYS A 8 -3.51 6.79 2.93
CA LYS A 8 -3.58 8.23 2.57
C LYS A 8 -2.22 8.79 2.16
N HIS A 9 -1.13 8.21 2.67
CA HIS A 9 0.24 8.61 2.34
C HIS A 9 0.87 7.80 1.20
N LYS A 10 0.08 7.00 0.45
CA LYS A 10 0.55 6.16 -0.66
C LYS A 10 1.19 6.93 -1.83
N ALA A 11 0.82 8.20 -2.02
CA ALA A 11 1.31 9.06 -3.10
C ALA A 11 2.30 10.14 -2.62
N HIS A 12 2.78 10.04 -1.37
CA HIS A 12 3.60 11.09 -0.77
C HIS A 12 4.92 11.30 -1.53
N GLU A 13 5.40 12.53 -1.59
CA GLU A 13 6.60 12.89 -2.38
C GLU A 13 7.86 12.19 -1.87
N SER A 14 8.02 12.11 -0.55
CA SER A 14 9.09 11.37 0.11
C SER A 14 9.12 9.89 -0.28
N LYS A 15 10.20 9.49 -0.94
CA LYS A 15 10.50 8.09 -1.27
C LYS A 15 10.62 7.22 -0.02
N TYR A 16 11.18 7.79 1.05
CA TYR A 16 11.32 7.08 2.34
C TYR A 16 9.95 6.75 2.94
N LEU A 17 9.04 7.73 2.94
CA LEU A 17 7.70 7.51 3.47
C LEU A 17 6.91 6.50 2.65
N ARG A 18 6.97 6.57 1.30
CA ARG A 18 6.34 5.56 0.42
C ARG A 18 6.86 4.15 0.67
N LYS A 19 8.17 4.00 0.89
CA LYS A 19 8.79 2.71 1.22
C LYS A 19 8.29 2.18 2.57
N SER A 20 8.20 3.05 3.58
CA SER A 20 7.68 2.71 4.91
C SER A 20 6.21 2.28 4.84
N VAL A 21 5.37 3.07 4.16
CA VAL A 21 3.95 2.78 3.92
C VAL A 21 3.77 1.42 3.22
N GLY A 22 4.51 1.18 2.13
CA GLY A 22 4.45 -0.09 1.41
C GLY A 22 4.89 -1.29 2.27
N ASN A 23 5.93 -1.13 3.09
CA ASN A 23 6.37 -2.17 4.02
C ASN A 23 5.35 -2.44 5.15
N ALA A 24 4.72 -1.39 5.69
CA ALA A 24 3.69 -1.52 6.72
C ALA A 24 2.48 -2.29 6.18
N LEU A 25 2.01 -1.92 4.98
CA LEU A 25 0.91 -2.62 4.32
C LEU A 25 1.27 -4.08 4.00
N ARG A 26 2.52 -4.34 3.59
CA ARG A 26 3.03 -5.70 3.36
C ARG A 26 3.06 -6.53 4.65
N ASP A 27 3.35 -5.91 5.80
CA ASP A 27 3.36 -6.65 7.06
C ASP A 27 1.93 -6.98 7.51
N ILE A 28 1.00 -6.03 7.36
CA ILE A 28 -0.43 -6.24 7.60
C ILE A 28 -0.97 -7.33 6.65
N SER A 29 -0.56 -7.34 5.39
CA SER A 29 -1.04 -8.33 4.40
C SER A 29 -0.67 -9.77 4.76
N LYS A 30 0.32 -10.01 5.63
CA LYS A 30 0.64 -11.37 6.11
C LYS A 30 -0.47 -11.97 6.96
N LYS A 31 -1.19 -11.14 7.73
CA LYS A 31 -2.30 -11.57 8.60
C LYS A 31 -3.67 -11.23 8.01
N HIS A 32 -3.74 -10.17 7.21
CA HIS A 32 -4.98 -9.59 6.68
C HIS A 32 -4.86 -9.33 5.17
N ALA A 33 -4.51 -10.36 4.40
CA ALA A 33 -4.32 -10.26 2.96
C ALA A 33 -5.57 -9.74 2.23
N GLU A 34 -6.75 -10.25 2.59
CA GLU A 34 -8.03 -9.86 1.96
C GLU A 34 -8.36 -8.38 2.18
N LEU A 35 -8.14 -7.84 3.40
CA LEU A 35 -8.37 -6.43 3.69
C LEU A 35 -7.44 -5.53 2.87
N ILE A 36 -6.16 -5.92 2.75
CA ILE A 36 -5.22 -5.16 1.94
C ILE A 36 -5.60 -5.25 0.47
N ARG A 37 -6.04 -6.42 -0.03
CA ARG A 37 -6.51 -6.61 -1.41
C ARG A 37 -7.68 -5.67 -1.74
N GLN A 38 -8.71 -5.65 -0.91
CA GLN A 38 -9.86 -4.76 -1.08
C GLN A 38 -9.46 -3.28 -1.07
N GLU A 39 -8.53 -2.91 -0.19
CA GLU A 39 -8.02 -1.53 -0.12
C GLU A 39 -7.23 -1.15 -1.38
N VAL A 40 -6.31 -2.02 -1.84
CA VAL A 40 -5.47 -1.72 -3.00
C VAL A 40 -6.22 -1.76 -4.32
N GLU A 41 -7.33 -2.51 -4.40
CA GLU A 41 -8.25 -2.49 -5.55
C GLU A 41 -8.92 -1.11 -5.72
N GLN A 42 -9.06 -0.33 -4.64
CA GLN A 42 -9.60 1.04 -4.68
C GLN A 42 -8.54 2.10 -5.03
N TRP A 43 -7.29 1.71 -5.29
CA TRP A 43 -6.22 2.67 -5.58
C TRP A 43 -6.16 3.04 -7.05
N ASP A 44 -5.94 4.31 -7.32
CA ASP A 44 -5.65 4.78 -8.68
C ASP A 44 -4.20 4.45 -9.07
N LEU A 45 -4.03 3.35 -9.80
CA LEU A 45 -2.73 2.88 -10.31
C LEU A 45 -2.19 3.73 -11.47
N SER A 46 -2.99 4.66 -11.99
CA SER A 46 -2.58 5.65 -13.00
C SER A 46 -1.45 6.54 -12.50
N ASN A 47 -1.38 6.75 -11.18
CA ASN A 47 -0.30 7.51 -10.56
C ASN A 47 0.94 6.63 -10.30
N PRO A 48 2.12 6.95 -10.88
CA PRO A 48 3.34 6.15 -10.71
C PRO A 48 3.82 6.07 -9.25
N ARG A 49 3.48 7.07 -8.42
CA ARG A 49 3.80 7.06 -6.99
C ARG A 49 2.97 6.01 -6.24
N ILE A 50 1.69 5.90 -6.58
CA ILE A 50 0.76 4.92 -6.02
C ILE A 50 1.16 3.51 -6.49
N MET A 51 1.46 3.35 -7.78
CA MET A 51 1.93 2.08 -8.34
C MET A 51 3.21 1.57 -7.66
N PHE A 52 4.13 2.47 -7.29
CA PHE A 52 5.32 2.10 -6.52
C PHE A 52 4.98 1.50 -5.16
N THR A 53 4.10 2.17 -4.40
CA THR A 53 3.66 1.71 -3.08
C THR A 53 2.84 0.42 -3.19
N TYR A 54 2.00 0.31 -4.21
CA TYR A 54 1.20 -0.87 -4.53
C TYR A 54 2.09 -2.10 -4.75
N LYS A 55 3.13 -1.99 -5.58
CA LYS A 55 4.06 -3.11 -5.83
C LYS A 55 4.74 -3.62 -4.56
N LEU A 56 4.97 -2.76 -3.56
CA LEU A 56 5.56 -3.16 -2.29
C LEU A 56 4.54 -3.88 -1.39
N ALA A 57 3.33 -3.31 -1.27
CA ALA A 57 2.25 -3.87 -0.46
C ALA A 57 1.74 -5.20 -1.02
N ALA A 58 1.54 -5.27 -2.34
CA ALA A 58 1.03 -6.44 -3.05
C ALA A 58 2.08 -7.54 -3.27
N LYS A 59 3.32 -7.35 -2.82
CA LYS A 59 4.41 -8.33 -3.02
C LYS A 59 4.12 -9.70 -2.40
N LEU A 60 3.32 -9.76 -1.35
CA LEU A 60 2.90 -10.99 -0.66
C LEU A 60 1.45 -11.39 -0.94
N LEU A 61 0.72 -10.60 -1.74
CA LEU A 61 -0.62 -10.94 -2.21
C LEU A 61 -0.46 -11.85 -3.43
N LYS A 62 -0.11 -13.11 -3.20
CA LYS A 62 0.00 -14.14 -4.26
C LYS A 62 -1.15 -15.13 -4.12
#